data_AF-A0A1A7XIH5-F1
#
_entry.id   AF-A0A1A7XIH5-F1
#
_cell.length_a   1.000
_cell.length_b   1.000
_cell.length_c   1.000
_cell.angle_alpha   90.00
_cell.angle_beta   90.00
_cell.angle_gamma   90.00
#
_symmetry.space_group_name_H-M   'P 1'
#
loop_
_entity.id
_entity.type
_entity.pdbx_description
1 polymer ?
#
loop_
_entity_poly.entity_id
_entity_poly.type
_entity_poly.pdbx_seq_one_letter_code
_entity_poly.pdbx_strand_id
1 'polypeptide(L)'
;MFPALGFGAKLPPDGRVSHEFPLNGNPQNPYCNGIDGVLEAYYQSLKSVRLYGPTHFSPVINHVARYASAITDGSQYFILLIISDGVITDMAQTKESIVNAASLPMSIIIVGVGPAEFDEMIELDGDEERISSQGRYAERDIVQFVPFRDYIDRRGNHILSMARLAKEVLAEIPDQFLSYMRTRGIKPGPLPPPYTSCPPPAIHPLHTRRVSRI
;
A
#
# COMPACT_ATOMS: atom_id res chain seq x y z
N MET A 1 7.61 5.97 -10.32
CA MET A 1 8.21 4.70 -9.87
C MET A 1 7.66 4.39 -8.49
N PHE A 2 7.46 3.11 -8.14
CA PHE A 2 6.90 2.70 -6.86
C PHE A 2 7.83 1.70 -6.16
N PRO A 3 8.22 1.92 -4.90
CA PRO A 3 8.95 0.90 -4.14
C PRO A 3 8.01 -0.28 -3.87
N ALA A 4 8.50 -1.50 -4.09
CA ALA A 4 7.73 -2.72 -3.88
C ALA A 4 8.50 -3.68 -2.97
N LEU A 5 7.92 -3.96 -1.80
CA LEU A 5 8.52 -4.79 -0.76
C LEU A 5 7.65 -6.03 -0.51
N GLY A 6 8.30 -7.15 -0.22
CA GLY A 6 7.70 -8.35 0.34
C GLY A 6 8.13 -8.55 1.78
N PHE A 7 7.37 -9.33 2.53
CA PHE A 7 7.66 -9.72 3.91
C PHE A 7 7.12 -11.14 4.17
N GLY A 8 7.68 -11.84 5.16
CA GLY A 8 7.22 -13.19 5.52
C GLY A 8 7.63 -14.25 4.50
N ALA A 9 8.88 -14.23 4.04
CA ALA A 9 9.37 -15.27 3.14
C ALA A 9 10.79 -15.71 3.48
N LYS A 10 11.09 -16.97 3.18
CA LYS A 10 12.47 -17.47 3.15
C LYS A 10 13.10 -17.14 1.82
N LEU A 11 14.18 -16.38 1.84
CA LEU A 11 14.88 -15.95 0.64
C LEU A 11 15.98 -16.95 0.26
N PRO A 12 16.21 -17.19 -1.04
CA PRO A 12 17.39 -17.92 -1.49
C PRO A 12 18.67 -17.08 -1.27
N PRO A 13 19.86 -17.72 -1.23
CA PRO A 13 20.10 -19.16 -1.30
C PRO A 13 20.04 -19.87 0.06
N ASP A 14 20.12 -19.12 1.17
CA ASP A 14 20.32 -19.66 2.52
C ASP A 14 19.00 -19.98 3.24
N GLY A 15 17.85 -19.62 2.68
CA GLY A 15 16.54 -19.89 3.24
C GLY A 15 16.26 -19.09 4.51
N ARG A 16 16.96 -17.97 4.73
CA ARG A 16 16.71 -17.09 5.88
C ARG A 16 15.36 -16.41 5.74
N VAL A 17 14.64 -16.35 6.86
CA VAL A 17 13.38 -15.62 6.95
C VAL A 17 13.68 -14.13 6.84
N SER A 18 13.02 -13.47 5.91
CA SER A 18 13.02 -12.03 5.80
C SER A 18 11.60 -11.49 6.02
N HIS A 19 11.54 -10.46 6.86
CA HIS A 19 10.32 -9.68 7.11
C HIS A 19 10.31 -8.38 6.31
N GLU A 20 11.27 -8.19 5.39
CA GLU A 20 11.33 -7.08 4.46
C GLU A 20 12.35 -7.38 3.36
N PHE A 21 11.92 -7.40 2.10
CA PHE A 21 12.82 -7.56 0.97
C PHE A 21 12.26 -6.91 -0.29
N PRO A 22 13.10 -6.41 -1.20
CA PRO A 22 12.64 -5.82 -2.45
C PRO A 22 12.08 -6.90 -3.38
N LEU A 23 10.85 -6.72 -3.89
CA LEU A 23 10.23 -7.69 -4.80
C LEU A 23 11.00 -7.85 -6.11
N ASN A 24 11.68 -6.80 -6.56
CA ASN A 24 12.51 -6.82 -7.76
C ASN A 24 13.89 -7.50 -7.56
N GLY A 25 14.19 -7.97 -6.34
CA GLY A 25 15.44 -8.63 -6.01
C GLY A 25 16.67 -7.73 -5.91
N ASN A 26 16.51 -6.39 -5.95
CA ASN A 26 17.61 -5.43 -5.83
C ASN A 26 17.61 -4.74 -4.45
N PRO A 27 18.48 -5.14 -3.49
CA PRO A 27 18.55 -4.56 -2.15
C PRO A 27 18.86 -3.07 -2.12
N GLN A 28 19.48 -2.52 -3.17
CA GLN A 28 19.83 -1.10 -3.23
C GLN A 28 18.71 -0.25 -3.82
N ASN A 29 17.76 -0.84 -4.55
CA ASN A 29 16.73 -0.11 -5.26
C ASN A 29 15.43 -0.93 -5.35
N PRO A 30 14.47 -0.75 -4.43
CA PRO A 30 13.18 -1.45 -4.46
C PRO A 30 12.19 -0.90 -5.50
N TYR A 31 12.58 0.13 -6.26
CA TYR A 31 11.65 0.84 -7.15
C TYR A 31 11.35 0.05 -8.43
N CYS A 32 10.05 -0.07 -8.72
CA CYS A 32 9.48 -0.65 -9.92
C CYS A 32 8.92 0.45 -10.84
N ASN A 33 8.93 0.17 -12.15
CA ASN A 33 8.43 1.11 -13.15
C ASN A 33 6.91 0.98 -13.32
N GLY A 34 6.16 1.89 -12.70
CA GLY A 34 4.69 1.87 -12.72
C GLY A 34 4.10 0.64 -12.04
N ILE A 35 2.79 0.45 -12.18
CA ILE A 35 2.08 -0.70 -11.61
C ILE A 35 2.45 -2.00 -12.33
N ASP A 36 2.65 -1.97 -13.64
CA ASP A 36 3.05 -3.14 -14.41
C ASP A 36 4.39 -3.73 -13.91
N GLY A 37 5.36 -2.87 -13.59
CA GLY A 37 6.62 -3.30 -13.00
C GLY A 37 6.47 -3.89 -11.59
N VAL A 38 5.53 -3.40 -10.79
CA VAL A 38 5.21 -3.99 -9.47
C VAL A 38 4.64 -5.39 -9.64
N LEU A 39 3.70 -5.57 -10.57
CA LEU A 39 3.10 -6.87 -10.88
C LEU A 39 4.15 -7.86 -11.41
N GLU A 40 5.02 -7.42 -12.31
CA GLU A 40 6.13 -8.25 -12.82
C GLU A 40 7.06 -8.69 -11.67
N ALA A 41 7.50 -7.75 -10.83
CA ALA A 41 8.36 -8.04 -9.68
C ALA A 41 7.68 -9.03 -8.71
N TYR A 42 6.39 -8.86 -8.44
CA TYR A 42 5.60 -9.79 -7.64
C TYR A 42 5.60 -11.21 -8.22
N TYR A 43 5.28 -11.38 -9.51
CA TYR A 43 5.27 -12.70 -10.14
C TYR A 43 6.65 -13.37 -10.20
N GLN A 44 7.72 -12.60 -10.34
CA GLN A 44 9.09 -13.13 -10.32
C GLN A 44 9.51 -13.51 -8.89
N SER A 45 9.18 -12.68 -7.90
CA SER A 45 9.48 -12.95 -6.50
C SER A 45 8.85 -14.25 -6.04
N LEU A 46 7.56 -14.48 -6.35
CA LEU A 46 6.85 -15.71 -5.99
C LEU A 46 7.48 -17.01 -6.51
N LYS A 47 8.26 -16.95 -7.61
CA LYS A 47 8.95 -18.12 -8.16
C LYS A 47 10.25 -18.45 -7.42
N SER A 48 10.83 -17.48 -6.73
CA SER A 48 12.16 -17.59 -6.12
C SER A 48 12.11 -17.70 -4.61
N VAL A 49 11.15 -17.06 -3.96
CA VAL A 49 11.00 -17.08 -2.51
C VAL A 49 10.14 -18.26 -2.06
N ARG A 50 10.35 -18.72 -0.83
CA ARG A 50 9.47 -19.68 -0.16
C ARG A 50 8.61 -18.95 0.86
N LEU A 51 7.30 -18.90 0.63
CA LEU A 51 6.34 -18.30 1.57
C LEU A 51 6.48 -18.92 2.96
N TYR A 52 6.49 -18.07 3.99
CA TYR A 52 6.73 -18.48 5.36
C TYR A 52 6.05 -17.52 6.35
N GLY A 53 6.13 -17.80 7.64
CA GLY A 53 5.69 -16.88 8.71
C GLY A 53 6.80 -16.66 9.72
N PRO A 54 6.67 -15.76 10.68
CA PRO A 54 5.46 -15.00 11.01
C PRO A 54 5.19 -13.79 10.10
N THR A 55 3.97 -13.26 10.20
CA THR A 55 3.52 -12.03 9.53
C THR A 55 3.90 -10.83 10.39
N HIS A 56 4.82 -10.00 9.92
CA HIS A 56 5.34 -8.86 10.66
C HIS A 56 5.18 -7.57 9.85
N PHE A 57 4.39 -6.62 10.34
CA PHE A 57 4.15 -5.35 9.66
C PHE A 57 5.12 -4.25 10.12
N SER A 58 5.62 -4.34 11.35
CA SER A 58 6.52 -3.33 11.92
C SER A 58 7.73 -3.03 11.01
N PRO A 59 8.42 -4.01 10.40
CA PRO A 59 9.58 -3.73 9.54
C PRO A 59 9.23 -2.83 8.34
N VAL A 60 8.19 -3.16 7.58
CA VAL A 60 7.78 -2.40 6.39
C VAL A 60 7.23 -1.02 6.73
N ILE A 61 6.52 -0.88 7.86
CA ILE A 61 6.06 0.43 8.36
C ILE A 61 7.26 1.31 8.72
N ASN A 62 8.20 0.76 9.50
CA ASN A 62 9.43 1.46 9.88
C ASN A 62 10.27 1.84 8.65
N HIS A 63 10.28 1.01 7.60
CA HIS A 63 10.97 1.33 6.35
C HIS A 63 10.42 2.59 5.71
N VAL A 64 9.12 2.65 5.47
CA VAL A 64 8.49 3.83 4.85
C VAL A 64 8.58 5.05 5.77
N ALA A 65 8.42 4.87 7.09
CA ALA A 65 8.57 5.92 8.07
C ALA A 65 9.95 6.61 8.00
N ARG A 66 11.04 5.86 7.76
CA ARG A 66 12.38 6.46 7.56
C ARG A 66 12.40 7.43 6.38
N TYR A 67 11.80 7.08 5.25
CA TYR A 67 11.72 7.98 4.09
C TYR A 67 10.80 9.17 4.36
N ALA A 68 9.62 8.92 4.94
CA ALA A 68 8.67 9.97 5.28
C ALA A 68 9.27 11.00 6.26
N SER A 69 10.11 10.55 7.20
CA SER A 69 10.76 11.44 8.18
C SER A 69 11.72 12.44 7.57
N ALA A 70 12.24 12.17 6.36
CA ALA A 70 13.10 13.11 5.65
C ALA A 70 12.32 14.27 5.00
N ILE A 71 10.99 14.18 4.93
CA ILE A 71 10.14 15.17 4.28
C ILE A 71 9.42 16.01 5.34
N THR A 72 9.80 17.28 5.44
CA THR A 72 9.25 18.21 6.43
C THR A 72 8.52 19.41 5.82
N ASP A 73 8.67 19.64 4.51
CA ASP A 73 8.16 20.80 3.79
C ASP A 73 6.78 20.56 3.15
N GLY A 74 6.27 19.34 3.21
CA GLY A 74 5.00 18.94 2.59
C GLY A 74 5.08 18.71 1.08
N SER A 75 6.29 18.64 0.51
CA SER A 75 6.49 18.34 -0.91
C SER A 75 6.07 16.93 -1.31
N GLN A 76 6.07 16.00 -0.36
CA GLN A 76 5.69 14.60 -0.57
C GLN A 76 4.85 14.08 0.59
N TYR A 77 3.96 13.15 0.27
CA TYR A 77 3.17 12.39 1.22
C TYR A 77 3.14 10.93 0.78
N PHE A 78 3.38 10.01 1.70
CA PHE A 78 3.55 8.59 1.39
C PHE A 78 2.28 7.80 1.74
N ILE A 79 1.90 6.87 0.88
CA ILE A 79 0.83 5.91 1.16
C ILE A 79 1.46 4.51 1.08
N LEU A 80 1.54 3.83 2.21
CA LEU A 80 1.98 2.44 2.29
C LEU A 80 0.76 1.52 2.14
N LEU A 81 0.67 0.80 1.03
CA LEU A 81 -0.33 -0.25 0.83
C LEU A 81 0.24 -1.61 1.26
N ILE A 82 -0.36 -2.23 2.27
CA ILE A 82 -0.06 -3.58 2.75
C ILE A 82 -1.19 -4.51 2.29
N ILE A 83 -0.83 -5.62 1.65
CA ILE A 83 -1.80 -6.67 1.29
C ILE A 83 -1.39 -7.93 2.05
N SER A 84 -2.31 -8.47 2.85
CA SER A 84 -2.03 -9.65 3.69
C SER A 84 -3.27 -10.53 3.82
N ASP A 85 -3.05 -11.83 4.03
CA ASP A 85 -4.09 -12.84 4.13
C ASP A 85 -4.37 -13.34 5.56
N GLY A 86 -3.72 -12.78 6.58
CA GLY A 86 -3.82 -13.33 7.93
C GLY A 86 -3.32 -12.45 9.08
N VAL A 87 -3.25 -13.09 10.24
CA VAL A 87 -3.00 -12.54 11.59
C VAL A 87 -1.61 -11.91 11.72
N ILE A 88 -1.55 -10.72 12.30
CA ILE A 88 -0.36 -9.92 12.60
C ILE A 88 0.32 -10.50 13.85
N THR A 89 1.50 -11.10 13.66
CA THR A 89 2.19 -11.75 14.78
C THR A 89 2.97 -10.76 15.67
N ASP A 90 3.28 -9.57 15.16
CA ASP A 90 4.04 -8.52 15.85
C ASP A 90 3.17 -7.33 16.26
N MET A 91 1.94 -7.58 16.74
CA MET A 91 0.95 -6.54 17.03
C MET A 91 1.49 -5.40 17.91
N ALA A 92 2.21 -5.71 18.99
CA ALA A 92 2.76 -4.69 19.89
C ALA A 92 3.77 -3.76 19.19
N GLN A 93 4.66 -4.34 18.37
CA GLN A 93 5.66 -3.62 17.58
C GLN A 93 5.01 -2.84 16.44
N THR A 94 3.97 -3.40 15.81
CA THR A 94 3.19 -2.75 14.77
C THR A 94 2.48 -1.51 15.31
N LYS A 95 1.83 -1.60 16.48
CA LYS A 95 1.25 -0.44 17.17
C LYS A 95 2.30 0.61 17.51
N GLU A 96 3.46 0.21 18.03
CA GLU A 96 4.57 1.14 18.30
C GLU A 96 5.04 1.86 17.03
N SER A 97 5.21 1.13 15.93
CA SER A 97 5.56 1.68 14.62
C SER A 97 4.51 2.67 14.11
N ILE A 98 3.22 2.37 14.25
CA ILE A 98 2.11 3.26 13.87
C ILE A 98 2.13 4.54 14.71
N VAL A 99 2.25 4.42 16.05
CA VAL A 99 2.32 5.59 16.96
C VAL A 99 3.48 6.51 16.60
N ASN A 100 4.65 5.94 16.27
CA ASN A 100 5.81 6.72 15.87
C ASN A 100 5.62 7.36 14.47
N ALA A 101 5.00 6.63 13.53
CA ALA A 101 4.74 7.10 12.17
C ALA A 101 3.61 8.15 12.09
N ALA A 102 2.71 8.21 13.07
CA ALA A 102 1.58 9.14 13.09
C ALA A 102 1.98 10.62 12.95
N SER A 103 3.19 10.98 13.38
CA SER A 103 3.71 12.35 13.26
C SER A 103 4.28 12.71 11.87
N LEU A 104 4.45 11.73 10.99
CA LEU A 104 5.14 11.82 9.69
C LEU A 104 4.15 12.03 8.52
N PRO A 105 4.59 12.49 7.33
CA PRO A 105 3.74 12.64 6.15
C PRO A 105 3.44 11.28 5.48
N MET A 106 2.77 10.39 6.19
CA MET A 106 2.36 9.10 5.63
C MET A 106 1.02 8.59 6.17
N SER A 107 0.41 7.72 5.37
CA SER A 107 -0.75 6.87 5.69
C SER A 107 -0.44 5.42 5.37
N ILE A 108 -1.17 4.50 5.98
CA ILE A 108 -1.06 3.06 5.83
C ILE A 108 -2.45 2.54 5.44
N ILE A 109 -2.52 1.81 4.34
CA ILE A 109 -3.72 1.10 3.92
C ILE A 109 -3.42 -0.38 4.07
N ILE A 110 -4.27 -1.12 4.77
CA ILE A 110 -4.19 -2.56 4.94
C ILE A 110 -5.36 -3.18 4.20
N VAL A 111 -5.08 -4.00 3.19
CA VAL A 111 -6.08 -4.77 2.45
C VAL A 111 -5.99 -6.24 2.84
N GLY A 112 -7.01 -6.72 3.56
CA GLY A 112 -7.15 -8.10 3.97
C GLY A 112 -7.69 -8.97 2.83
N VAL A 113 -6.96 -10.01 2.43
CA VAL A 113 -7.41 -10.97 1.39
C VAL A 113 -7.64 -12.35 1.99
N GLY A 114 -8.45 -13.17 1.34
CA GLY A 114 -8.72 -14.54 1.80
C GLY A 114 -9.73 -14.64 2.95
N PRO A 115 -9.83 -15.82 3.58
CA PRO A 115 -10.93 -16.16 4.49
C PRO A 115 -10.60 -15.94 5.97
N ALA A 116 -9.43 -15.40 6.33
CA ALA A 116 -9.03 -15.25 7.73
C ALA A 116 -9.94 -14.27 8.50
N GLU A 117 -9.83 -14.32 9.82
CA GLU A 117 -10.40 -13.29 10.71
C GLU A 117 -9.45 -12.09 10.77
N PHE A 118 -10.02 -10.90 10.80
CA PHE A 118 -9.29 -9.63 10.67
C PHE A 118 -9.42 -8.73 11.92
N ASP A 119 -9.75 -9.30 13.07
CA ASP A 119 -9.96 -8.55 14.33
C ASP A 119 -8.77 -7.62 14.65
N GLU A 120 -7.54 -8.11 14.47
CA GLU A 120 -6.33 -7.32 14.66
C GLU A 120 -6.20 -6.16 13.67
N MET A 121 -6.62 -6.33 12.41
CA MET A 121 -6.55 -5.25 11.43
C MET A 121 -7.64 -4.20 11.68
N ILE A 122 -8.81 -4.62 12.17
CA ILE A 122 -9.88 -3.73 12.64
C ILE A 122 -9.40 -2.93 13.86
N GLU A 123 -8.71 -3.58 14.79
CA GLU A 123 -8.10 -2.89 15.95
C GLU A 123 -7.06 -1.84 15.52
N LEU A 124 -6.34 -2.08 14.42
CA LEU A 124 -5.37 -1.12 13.89
C LEU A 124 -5.98 0.07 13.16
N ASP A 125 -7.22 -0.03 12.69
CA ASP A 125 -7.91 0.99 11.89
C ASP A 125 -8.10 2.32 12.63
N GLY A 126 -8.09 2.30 13.97
CA GLY A 126 -8.08 3.53 14.78
C GLY A 126 -9.44 4.24 14.91
N ASP A 127 -10.44 3.84 14.13
CA ASP A 127 -11.80 4.38 14.10
C ASP A 127 -12.55 4.30 15.44
N GLU A 128 -12.48 3.15 16.13
CA GLU A 128 -13.14 2.94 17.43
C GLU A 128 -12.27 3.42 18.60
N GLU A 129 -11.00 3.01 18.61
CA GLU A 129 -10.05 3.34 19.64
C GLU A 129 -8.72 3.81 19.03
N ARG A 130 -8.29 4.99 19.46
CA ARG A 130 -7.05 5.58 18.98
C ARG A 130 -5.85 4.74 19.39
N ILE A 131 -5.06 4.33 18.39
CA ILE A 131 -3.88 3.48 18.60
C ILE A 131 -2.94 4.09 19.64
N SER A 132 -2.54 3.25 20.59
CA SER A 132 -1.57 3.60 21.63
C SER A 132 -0.53 2.51 21.82
N SER A 133 0.65 2.91 22.28
CA SER A 133 1.74 2.01 22.65
C SER A 133 2.55 2.64 23.77
N GLN A 134 2.86 1.85 24.81
CA GLN A 134 3.64 2.28 25.98
C GLN A 134 3.12 3.59 26.63
N GLY A 135 1.79 3.76 26.69
CA GLY A 135 1.16 4.96 27.26
C GLY A 135 1.19 6.21 26.39
N ARG A 136 1.69 6.13 25.15
CA ARG A 136 1.62 7.21 24.15
C ARG A 136 0.54 6.91 23.12
N TYR A 137 -0.29 7.89 22.82
CA TYR A 137 -1.27 7.82 21.74
C TYR A 137 -0.66 8.32 20.43
N ALA A 138 -1.10 7.74 19.30
CA ALA A 138 -0.80 8.27 17.97
C ALA A 138 -1.25 9.73 17.85
N GLU A 139 -0.49 10.59 17.18
CA GLU A 139 -0.80 12.04 17.01
C GLU A 139 -2.03 12.29 16.13
N ARG A 140 -2.36 11.32 15.26
CA ARG A 140 -3.47 11.35 14.32
C ARG A 140 -3.71 9.94 13.83
N ASP A 141 -4.91 9.71 13.29
CA ASP A 141 -5.17 8.46 12.60
C ASP A 141 -4.46 8.41 11.25
N ILE A 142 -3.89 7.25 10.94
CA ILE A 142 -3.09 7.01 9.73
C ILE A 142 -3.35 5.65 9.11
N VAL A 143 -4.17 4.80 9.70
CA VAL A 143 -4.43 3.44 9.18
C VAL A 143 -5.81 3.44 8.54
N GLN A 144 -5.95 2.70 7.44
CA GLN A 144 -7.24 2.32 6.88
C GLN A 144 -7.21 0.82 6.65
N PHE A 145 -8.14 0.07 7.22
CA PHE A 145 -8.32 -1.35 6.93
C PHE A 145 -9.51 -1.60 6.00
N VAL A 146 -9.31 -2.44 4.97
CA VAL A 146 -10.38 -2.88 4.07
C VAL A 146 -10.31 -4.39 3.84
N PRO A 147 -11.34 -5.17 4.24
CA PRO A 147 -11.46 -6.58 3.89
C PRO A 147 -11.88 -6.71 2.41
N PHE A 148 -10.96 -7.14 1.55
CA PHE A 148 -11.19 -7.25 0.10
C PHE A 148 -12.39 -8.15 -0.25
N ARG A 149 -12.63 -9.18 0.56
CA ARG A 149 -13.72 -10.16 0.36
C ARG A 149 -15.12 -9.54 0.33
N ASP A 150 -15.32 -8.40 0.99
CA ASP A 150 -16.63 -7.73 1.10
C ASP A 150 -17.01 -6.98 -0.18
N TYR A 151 -16.03 -6.76 -1.07
CA TYR A 151 -16.18 -5.98 -2.30
C TYR A 151 -16.05 -6.81 -3.57
N ILE A 152 -15.90 -8.13 -3.47
CA ILE A 152 -15.94 -9.04 -4.62
C ILE A 152 -17.38 -9.52 -4.83
N ASP A 153 -18.07 -8.96 -5.83
CA ASP A 153 -19.37 -9.48 -6.24
C ASP A 153 -19.21 -10.75 -7.08
N ARG A 154 -19.70 -11.89 -6.57
CA ARG A 154 -19.75 -13.16 -7.30
C ARG A 154 -20.82 -13.20 -8.39
N ARG A 155 -21.70 -12.18 -8.47
CA ARG A 155 -22.85 -12.12 -9.39
C ARG A 155 -22.61 -11.32 -10.67
N GLY A 156 -21.39 -10.84 -10.89
CA GLY A 156 -20.92 -10.43 -12.23
C GLY A 156 -20.89 -8.93 -12.53
N ASN A 157 -21.07 -8.03 -11.54
CA ASN A 157 -20.86 -6.59 -11.76
C ASN A 157 -19.49 -6.11 -11.25
N HIS A 158 -18.43 -6.63 -11.87
CA HIS A 158 -17.05 -6.38 -11.47
C HIS A 158 -16.66 -4.89 -11.50
N ILE A 159 -17.21 -4.09 -12.41
CA ILE A 159 -16.83 -2.67 -12.53
C ILE A 159 -17.30 -1.88 -11.31
N LEU A 160 -18.56 -2.04 -10.90
CA LEU A 160 -19.08 -1.37 -9.71
C LEU A 160 -18.41 -1.87 -8.44
N SER A 161 -18.05 -3.16 -8.38
CA SER A 161 -17.39 -3.75 -7.23
C SER A 161 -15.97 -3.20 -7.05
N MET A 162 -15.21 -3.05 -8.14
CA MET A 162 -13.89 -2.41 -8.13
C MET A 162 -13.97 -0.92 -7.78
N ALA A 163 -14.96 -0.20 -8.29
CA ALA A 163 -15.17 1.21 -7.95
C ALA A 163 -15.49 1.41 -6.46
N ARG A 164 -16.30 0.52 -5.87
CA ARG A 164 -16.60 0.53 -4.43
C ARG A 164 -15.38 0.23 -3.58
N LEU A 165 -14.60 -0.78 -3.97
CA LEU A 165 -13.34 -1.10 -3.29
C LEU A 165 -12.38 0.09 -3.32
N ALA A 166 -12.17 0.69 -4.49
CA ALA A 166 -11.27 1.83 -4.64
C ALA A 166 -11.74 3.04 -3.82
N LYS A 167 -13.06 3.25 -3.73
CA LYS A 167 -13.66 4.28 -2.88
C LYS A 167 -13.34 4.02 -1.40
N GLU A 168 -13.54 2.79 -0.93
CA GLU A 168 -13.29 2.44 0.48
C GLU A 168 -11.81 2.57 0.83
N VAL A 169 -10.95 1.97 0.02
CA VAL A 169 -9.49 1.96 0.21
C VAL A 169 -8.89 3.36 0.31
N LEU A 170 -9.50 4.35 -0.33
CA LEU A 170 -9.01 5.73 -0.38
C LEU A 170 -9.87 6.70 0.44
N ALA A 171 -10.86 6.22 1.19
CA ALA A 171 -11.87 7.07 1.82
C ALA A 171 -11.25 8.07 2.80
N GLU A 172 -10.33 7.63 3.66
CA GLU A 172 -9.74 8.47 4.70
C GLU A 172 -8.50 9.24 4.28
N ILE A 173 -7.83 8.84 3.21
CA ILE A 173 -6.56 9.44 2.77
C ILE A 173 -6.63 10.96 2.62
N PRO A 174 -7.68 11.57 2.03
CA PRO A 174 -7.79 13.03 1.96
C PRO A 174 -7.80 13.70 3.33
N ASP A 175 -8.53 13.15 4.30
CA ASP A 175 -8.64 13.73 5.64
C ASP A 175 -7.36 13.51 6.45
N GLN A 176 -6.74 12.34 6.36
CA GLN A 176 -5.44 12.04 6.96
C GLN A 176 -4.33 12.97 6.41
N PHE A 177 -4.33 13.21 5.10
CA PHE A 177 -3.42 14.16 4.44
C PHE A 177 -3.64 15.60 4.95
N LEU A 178 -4.89 16.07 4.93
CA LEU A 178 -5.22 17.43 5.37
C LEU A 178 -4.93 17.64 6.86
N SER A 179 -5.17 16.62 7.69
CA SER A 179 -4.85 16.61 9.12
C SER A 179 -3.36 16.84 9.35
N TYR A 180 -2.49 16.13 8.63
CA TYR A 180 -1.04 16.33 8.67
C TYR A 180 -0.65 17.76 8.23
N MET A 181 -1.11 18.19 7.06
CA MET A 181 -0.72 19.49 6.49
C MET A 181 -1.14 20.66 7.40
N ARG A 182 -2.35 20.62 7.96
CA ARG A 182 -2.86 21.65 8.88
C ARG A 182 -2.06 21.69 10.18
N THR A 183 -1.78 20.54 10.78
CA THR A 183 -1.04 20.44 12.05
C THR A 183 0.40 20.95 11.91
N ARG A 184 1.00 20.81 10.72
CA ARG A 184 2.33 21.33 10.39
C ARG A 184 2.33 22.76 9.82
N GLY A 185 1.17 23.39 9.67
CA GLY A 185 1.05 24.74 9.11
C GLY A 185 1.46 24.85 7.63
N ILE A 186 1.46 23.72 6.90
CA ILE A 186 1.83 23.66 5.49
C ILE A 186 0.66 24.17 4.66
N LYS A 187 0.91 25.21 3.86
CA LYS A 187 -0.11 25.81 2.99
C LYS A 187 -0.01 25.22 1.59
N PRO A 188 -1.14 25.11 0.86
CA PRO A 188 -1.12 24.72 -0.54
C PRO A 188 -0.15 25.60 -1.35
N GLY A 189 0.64 24.95 -2.20
CA GLY A 189 1.45 25.66 -3.19
C GLY A 189 0.59 26.39 -4.22
N PRO A 190 1.21 27.20 -5.10
CA PRO A 190 0.52 27.81 -6.22
C PRO A 190 -0.18 26.73 -7.07
N LEU A 191 -1.32 27.09 -7.67
CA LEU A 191 -2.10 26.16 -8.50
C LEU A 191 -1.19 25.52 -9.56
N PRO A 192 -1.18 24.18 -9.66
CA PRO A 192 -0.49 23.53 -10.77
C PRO A 192 -1.10 24.02 -12.10
N PRO A 193 -0.34 24.02 -13.20
CA PRO A 193 -0.90 24.30 -14.51
C PRO A 193 -2.10 23.37 -14.78
N PRO A 194 -3.14 23.84 -15.48
CA PRO A 194 -4.36 23.08 -15.70
C PRO A 194 -4.03 21.69 -16.22
N TYR A 195 -4.59 20.65 -15.58
CA TYR A 195 -4.40 19.26 -15.96
C TYR A 195 -4.67 19.09 -17.46
N THR A 196 -3.64 18.80 -18.25
CA THR A 196 -3.82 18.27 -19.60
C THR A 196 -4.41 16.88 -19.43
N SER A 197 -5.68 16.72 -19.81
CA SER A 197 -6.30 15.41 -19.88
C SER A 197 -5.39 14.47 -20.67
N CYS A 198 -5.17 13.28 -20.13
CA CYS A 198 -4.42 12.24 -20.83
C CYS A 198 -5.09 12.02 -22.19
N PRO A 199 -4.38 12.16 -23.33
CA PRO A 199 -4.98 11.92 -24.62
C PRO A 199 -5.49 10.47 -24.65
N PRO A 200 -6.70 10.22 -25.18
CA PRO A 200 -7.20 8.87 -25.31
C PRO A 200 -6.19 8.03 -26.10
N PRO A 201 -5.99 6.75 -25.74
CA PRO A 201 -5.06 5.88 -26.44
C PRO A 201 -5.39 5.88 -27.93
N ALA A 202 -4.38 6.13 -28.76
CA ALA A 202 -4.53 6.15 -30.21
C ALA A 202 -5.11 4.81 -30.67
N ILE A 203 -6.28 4.87 -31.31
CA ILE A 203 -6.89 3.71 -31.97
C ILE A 203 -5.93 3.31 -33.09
N HIS A 204 -5.12 2.28 -32.86
CA HIS A 204 -4.33 1.67 -33.92
C HIS A 204 -5.29 1.12 -34.98
N PRO A 205 -5.20 1.56 -36.25
CA PRO A 205 -6.02 0.99 -37.30
C PRO A 205 -5.63 -0.47 -37.49
N LEU A 206 -6.59 -1.37 -37.21
CA LEU A 206 -6.48 -2.78 -37.52
C LEU A 206 -6.10 -2.95 -38.99
N HIS A 207 -4.97 -3.62 -39.21
CA HIS A 207 -4.48 -3.98 -40.52
C HIS A 207 -5.51 -4.91 -41.18
N THR A 208 -6.33 -4.38 -42.09
CA THR A 208 -7.25 -5.16 -42.93
C THR A 208 -6.41 -5.99 -43.90
N ARG A 209 -6.05 -7.20 -43.48
CA ARG A 209 -5.55 -8.23 -44.40
C ARG A 209 -6.69 -8.60 -45.34
N ARG A 210 -6.61 -8.05 -46.55
CA ARG A 210 -7.45 -8.39 -47.70
C ARG A 210 -7.21 -9.87 -48.04
N VAL A 211 -8.19 -10.73 -47.76
CA VAL A 211 -8.18 -12.13 -48.19
C VAL A 211 -8.60 -12.14 -49.66
N SER A 212 -7.63 -12.40 -50.55
CA SER A 212 -7.87 -12.66 -51.97
C SER A 212 -8.57 -14.01 -52.11
N ARG A 213 -9.76 -14.01 -52.72
CA ARG A 213 -10.46 -15.23 -53.16
C ARG A 213 -9.70 -15.87 -54.33
N ILE A 214 -9.61 -17.20 -54.31
CA ILE A 214 -9.67 -18.06 -55.50
C ILE A 214 -10.83 -19.01 -55.23
#